data_AF-A0A6P4E0D2-F1
#
_entry.id   AF-A0A6P4E0D2-F1
#
_cell.length_a   1.000
_cell.length_b   1.000
_cell.length_c   1.000
_cell.angle_alpha   90.00
_cell.angle_beta   90.00
_cell.angle_gamma   90.00
#
_symmetry.space_group_name_H-M   'P 1'
#
loop_
_entity.id
_entity.type
_entity.pdbx_description
1 polymer ?
#
loop_
_entity_poly.entity_id
_entity_poly.type
_entity_poly.pdbx_seq_one_letter_code
_entity_poly.pdbx_strand_id
1 'polypeptide(L)'
;MFDQQLNVLFLLLLTVWAMGRTTSPDLDEDCELNAVDTMHDFCCDLHDESPQFSDCQMEWHEKIPYETDEEEQTYMFCTAECSFNNTKFVGRDRRSLNLVQVKEHLESDLVNDADVTLLFDTYLKCDKHALSLLPHKGVKQLARRLLRQGCHPYPGLVLECVANEMILHCPVKRFHQTAQCEETRNHLKQCMQYLKYKS
;
A
#
# COMPACT_ATOMS: atom_id res chain seq x y z
N MET A 1 14.19 -58.50 14.25
CA MET A 1 14.13 -57.77 12.96
C MET A 1 12.99 -56.75 12.88
N PHE A 2 12.35 -56.36 14.00
CA PHE A 2 11.25 -55.37 14.01
C PHE A 2 11.60 -54.04 14.70
N ASP A 3 12.73 -53.94 15.42
CA ASP A 3 13.12 -52.72 16.15
C ASP A 3 13.86 -51.66 15.32
N GLN A 4 14.38 -52.04 14.15
CA GLN A 4 15.24 -51.14 13.37
C GLN A 4 14.46 -50.25 12.39
N GLN A 5 13.24 -50.64 12.00
CA GLN A 5 12.39 -49.83 11.11
C GLN A 5 11.58 -48.76 11.84
N LEU A 6 11.25 -48.97 13.12
CA LEU A 6 10.44 -48.02 13.90
C LEU A 6 11.21 -46.72 14.21
N ASN A 7 12.52 -46.83 14.43
CA ASN A 7 13.38 -45.68 14.74
C ASN A 7 13.64 -44.77 13.53
N VAL A 8 13.68 -45.32 12.31
CA VAL A 8 13.88 -44.51 11.10
C VAL A 8 12.63 -43.70 10.75
N LEU A 9 11.43 -44.25 11.00
CA LEU A 9 10.17 -43.54 10.76
C LEU A 9 9.94 -42.37 11.75
N PHE A 10 10.34 -42.56 13.01
CA PHE A 10 10.23 -41.51 14.04
C PHE A 10 11.20 -40.34 13.79
N LEU A 11 12.40 -40.62 13.28
CA LEU A 11 13.38 -39.59 12.92
C LEU A 11 12.95 -38.79 11.68
N LEU A 12 12.23 -39.39 10.73
CA LEU A 12 11.70 -38.70 9.55
C LEU A 12 10.46 -37.84 9.85
N LEU A 13 9.69 -38.16 10.89
CA LEU A 13 8.54 -37.33 11.31
C LEU A 13 8.96 -36.07 12.07
N LEU A 14 10.12 -36.11 12.75
CA LEU A 14 10.65 -34.95 13.48
C LEU A 14 11.31 -33.90 12.57
N THR A 15 11.77 -34.28 11.37
CA THR A 15 12.33 -33.31 10.41
C THR A 15 11.26 -32.52 9.66
N VAL A 16 10.04 -33.03 9.56
CA VAL A 16 8.91 -32.33 8.91
C VAL A 16 8.32 -31.23 9.81
N TRP A 17 8.47 -31.32 11.13
CA TRP A 17 7.96 -30.31 12.07
C TRP A 17 8.86 -29.08 12.25
N ALA A 18 10.07 -29.08 11.69
CA ALA A 18 11.02 -27.96 11.83
C ALA A 18 10.97 -26.94 10.68
N MET A 19 10.22 -27.17 9.59
CA MET A 19 10.14 -26.27 8.43
C MET A 19 8.81 -25.52 8.30
N GLY A 20 7.97 -25.54 9.33
CA GLY A 20 6.66 -24.87 9.35
C GLY A 20 6.62 -23.58 10.15
N ARG A 21 7.75 -22.93 10.45
CA ARG A 21 7.71 -21.54 10.91
C ARG A 21 7.74 -20.66 9.67
N THR A 22 6.57 -20.33 9.16
CA THR A 22 6.36 -19.09 8.42
C THR A 22 6.78 -17.96 9.37
N THR A 23 8.04 -17.54 9.26
CA THR A 23 8.49 -16.30 9.87
C THR A 23 7.71 -15.21 9.19
N SER A 24 6.63 -14.73 9.83
CA SER A 24 6.10 -13.42 9.50
C SER A 24 7.29 -12.46 9.54
N PRO A 25 7.54 -11.67 8.47
CA PRO A 25 8.61 -10.68 8.51
C PRO A 25 8.45 -9.85 9.78
N ASP A 26 9.56 -9.66 10.51
CA ASP A 26 9.56 -8.85 11.73
C ASP A 26 9.06 -7.44 11.37
N LEU A 27 7.96 -7.00 11.99
CA LEU A 27 7.42 -5.66 11.76
C LEU A 27 8.43 -4.61 12.21
N ASP A 28 8.69 -3.63 11.33
CA ASP A 28 9.55 -2.48 11.61
C ASP A 28 8.77 -1.14 11.57
N GLU A 29 9.48 -0.02 11.73
CA GLU A 29 8.86 1.33 11.73
C GLU A 29 8.37 1.77 10.35
N ASP A 30 8.91 1.16 9.30
CA ASP A 30 8.56 1.39 7.92
C ASP A 30 7.55 0.34 7.42
N CYS A 31 6.94 -0.48 8.30
CA CYS A 31 6.02 -1.55 7.90
C CYS A 31 4.81 -1.06 7.10
N GLU A 32 4.41 0.20 7.26
CA GLU A 32 3.37 0.83 6.45
C GLU A 32 3.90 1.24 5.07
N LEU A 33 5.17 1.66 4.97
CA LEU A 33 5.81 2.06 3.71
C LEU A 33 6.25 0.87 2.87
N ASN A 34 6.58 -0.24 3.55
CA ASN A 34 7.00 -1.51 2.98
C ASN A 34 5.86 -2.54 3.01
N ALA A 35 4.63 -2.11 3.30
CA ALA A 35 3.48 -3.00 3.30
C ALA A 35 3.34 -3.64 1.92
N VAL A 36 2.98 -4.92 1.92
CA VAL A 36 2.81 -5.77 0.74
C VAL A 36 1.99 -5.05 -0.31
N ASP A 37 2.64 -4.54 -1.36
CA ASP A 37 2.10 -4.07 -2.63
C ASP A 37 0.66 -3.49 -2.61
N THR A 38 0.37 -2.67 -1.60
CA THR A 38 -1.01 -2.33 -1.23
C THR A 38 -1.66 -1.41 -2.26
N MET A 39 -0.84 -0.66 -2.99
CA MET A 39 -1.24 0.16 -4.12
C MET A 39 -1.63 -0.69 -5.35
N HIS A 40 -1.27 -1.98 -5.39
CA HIS A 40 -1.71 -2.96 -6.38
C HIS A 40 -2.84 -3.88 -5.86
N ASP A 41 -2.97 -4.02 -4.54
CA ASP A 41 -4.03 -4.81 -3.92
C ASP A 41 -5.39 -4.08 -3.97
N PHE A 42 -6.13 -4.28 -5.05
CA PHE A 42 -7.51 -3.81 -5.24
C PHE A 42 -8.53 -4.62 -4.41
N CYS A 43 -8.32 -4.68 -3.10
CA CYS A 43 -9.15 -5.47 -2.19
C CYS A 43 -10.51 -4.83 -1.84
N CYS A 44 -10.77 -3.62 -2.32
CA CYS A 44 -12.02 -2.90 -2.09
C CYS A 44 -12.50 -2.28 -3.40
N ASP A 45 -13.78 -2.50 -3.76
CA ASP A 45 -14.45 -1.90 -4.94
C ASP A 45 -14.59 -0.36 -4.89
N LEU A 46 -13.95 0.30 -3.93
CA LEU A 46 -13.84 1.76 -3.81
C LEU A 46 -12.45 2.28 -4.17
N HIS A 47 -11.51 1.36 -4.34
CA HIS A 47 -10.15 1.63 -4.75
C HIS A 47 -9.91 0.81 -6.01
N ASP A 48 -10.58 1.21 -7.10
CA ASP A 48 -10.38 0.63 -8.43
C ASP A 48 -9.36 1.47 -9.21
N GLU A 49 -8.72 0.85 -10.18
CA GLU A 49 -7.75 1.52 -11.04
C GLU A 49 -8.42 2.57 -11.95
N SER A 50 -8.15 3.85 -11.68
CA SER A 50 -8.62 4.92 -12.57
C SER A 50 -7.88 4.87 -13.92
N PRO A 51 -8.51 5.29 -15.04
CA PRO A 51 -7.83 5.38 -16.34
C PRO A 51 -6.54 6.23 -16.30
N GLN A 52 -6.54 7.31 -15.52
CA GLN A 52 -5.37 8.17 -15.34
C GLN A 52 -4.22 7.42 -14.66
N PHE A 53 -4.52 6.48 -13.77
CA PHE A 53 -3.54 5.63 -13.13
C PHE A 53 -2.92 4.65 -14.13
N SER A 54 -3.74 3.97 -14.93
CA SER A 54 -3.26 3.07 -15.98
C SER A 54 -2.40 3.79 -17.03
N ASP A 55 -2.80 5.00 -17.44
CA ASP A 55 -2.02 5.83 -18.37
C ASP A 55 -0.63 6.17 -17.79
N CYS A 56 -0.58 6.54 -16.51
CA CYS A 56 0.65 6.83 -15.82
C CYS A 56 1.51 5.59 -15.58
N GLN A 57 0.91 4.44 -15.30
CA GLN A 57 1.62 3.17 -15.22
C GLN A 57 2.35 2.87 -16.53
N MET A 58 1.67 2.98 -17.67
CA MET A 58 2.28 2.79 -18.99
C MET A 58 3.44 3.78 -19.23
N GLU A 59 3.28 5.05 -18.85
CA GLU A 59 4.35 6.05 -18.99
C GLU A 59 5.62 5.71 -18.18
N TRP A 60 5.45 5.18 -16.97
CA TRP A 60 6.57 4.87 -16.08
C TRP A 60 7.18 3.49 -16.32
N HIS A 61 6.42 2.57 -16.93
CA HIS A 61 6.87 1.20 -17.20
C HIS A 61 8.12 1.16 -18.07
N GLU A 62 8.26 2.10 -19.02
CA GLU A 62 9.45 2.19 -19.88
C GLU A 62 10.63 2.91 -19.21
N LYS A 63 10.41 3.61 -18.08
CA LYS A 63 11.40 4.45 -17.41
C LYS A 63 12.06 3.79 -16.20
N ILE A 64 11.36 2.85 -15.57
CA ILE A 64 11.82 2.15 -14.35
C ILE A 64 11.63 0.65 -14.58
N PRO A 65 12.68 -0.19 -14.47
CA PRO A 65 12.63 -1.60 -14.83
C PRO A 65 11.93 -2.52 -13.81
N TYR A 66 11.56 -2.00 -12.62
CA TYR A 66 10.79 -2.69 -11.56
C TYR A 66 11.32 -4.11 -11.20
N GLU A 67 12.64 -4.31 -11.24
CA GLU A 67 13.27 -5.61 -10.95
C GLU A 67 13.50 -5.85 -9.45
N THR A 68 13.36 -4.80 -8.64
CA THR A 68 13.55 -4.84 -7.19
C THR A 68 12.41 -4.09 -6.49
N ASP A 69 12.11 -4.47 -5.24
CA ASP A 69 11.10 -3.80 -4.41
C ASP A 69 11.33 -2.28 -4.30
N GLU A 70 12.59 -1.83 -4.30
CA GLU A 70 12.92 -0.40 -4.28
C GLU A 70 12.55 0.32 -5.58
N GLU A 71 12.72 -0.36 -6.72
CA GLU A 71 12.34 0.14 -8.04
C GLU A 71 10.84 0.12 -8.23
N GLU A 72 10.17 -0.94 -7.79
CA GLU A 72 8.71 -1.06 -7.77
C GLU A 72 8.09 0.05 -6.91
N GLN A 73 8.57 0.27 -5.69
CA GLN A 73 8.13 1.38 -4.85
C GLN A 73 8.39 2.73 -5.52
N THR A 74 9.52 2.89 -6.19
CA THR A 74 9.84 4.12 -6.95
C THR A 74 8.87 4.34 -8.12
N TYR A 75 8.58 3.26 -8.86
CA TYR A 75 7.61 3.23 -9.95
C TYR A 75 6.22 3.62 -9.46
N MET A 76 5.74 3.01 -8.38
CA MET A 76 4.40 3.26 -7.85
C MET A 76 4.21 4.67 -7.30
N PHE A 77 5.21 5.20 -6.61
CA PHE A 77 5.15 6.58 -6.12
C PHE A 77 5.20 7.61 -7.26
N CYS A 78 5.96 7.35 -8.31
CA CYS A 78 5.99 8.19 -9.51
C CYS A 78 4.68 8.10 -10.32
N THR A 79 4.09 6.91 -10.43
CA THR A 79 2.77 6.70 -11.03
C THR A 79 1.71 7.48 -10.26
N ALA A 80 1.71 7.40 -8.92
CA ALA A 80 0.78 8.15 -8.07
C ALA A 80 0.87 9.67 -8.31
N GLU A 81 2.09 10.22 -8.37
CA GLU A 81 2.27 11.65 -8.67
C GLU A 81 1.77 12.02 -10.07
N CYS A 82 2.05 11.19 -11.08
CA CYS A 82 1.54 11.42 -12.43
C CYS A 82 0.01 11.46 -12.45
N SER A 83 -0.64 10.49 -11.80
CA SER A 83 -2.11 10.40 -11.71
C SER A 83 -2.69 11.63 -11.04
N PHE A 84 -2.10 12.06 -9.92
CA PHE A 84 -2.57 13.23 -9.18
C PHE A 84 -2.30 14.56 -9.91
N ASN A 85 -1.27 14.64 -10.73
CA ASN A 85 -1.04 15.80 -11.60
C ASN A 85 -2.10 15.88 -12.71
N ASN A 86 -2.46 14.74 -13.30
CA ASN A 86 -3.48 14.66 -14.36
C ASN A 86 -4.88 15.02 -13.84
N THR A 87 -5.19 14.69 -12.59
CA THR A 87 -6.44 15.06 -11.91
C THR A 87 -6.39 16.40 -11.17
N LYS A 88 -5.23 17.08 -11.15
CA LYS A 88 -4.97 18.32 -10.39
C LYS A 88 -5.25 18.18 -8.89
N PHE A 89 -5.12 16.97 -8.36
CA PHE A 89 -5.29 16.67 -6.94
C PHE A 89 -4.20 17.27 -6.08
N VAL A 90 -3.02 17.52 -6.64
CA VAL A 90 -1.88 18.03 -5.86
C VAL A 90 -1.53 19.45 -6.28
N GLY A 91 -1.32 20.31 -5.30
CA GLY A 91 -0.82 21.67 -5.53
C GLY A 91 0.60 21.68 -6.08
N ARG A 92 1.03 22.80 -6.69
CA ARG A 92 2.38 22.93 -7.29
C ARG A 92 3.53 22.65 -6.33
N ASP A 93 3.31 22.82 -5.03
CA ASP A 93 4.33 22.62 -3.99
C ASP A 93 4.41 21.17 -3.49
N ARG A 94 3.47 20.30 -3.92
CA ARG A 94 3.42 18.87 -3.57
C ARG A 94 3.37 18.63 -2.06
N ARG A 95 2.62 19.48 -1.35
CA ARG A 95 2.49 19.48 0.11
C ARG A 95 1.05 19.59 0.60
N SER A 96 0.08 19.49 -0.31
CA SER A 96 -1.32 19.47 0.05
C SER A 96 -2.15 18.93 -1.11
N LEU A 97 -3.28 18.32 -0.76
CA LEU A 97 -4.31 17.98 -1.73
C LEU A 97 -5.17 19.21 -2.02
N ASN A 98 -5.55 19.36 -3.28
CA ASN A 98 -6.67 20.18 -3.69
C ASN A 98 -7.97 19.41 -3.43
N LEU A 99 -8.43 19.48 -2.17
CA LEU A 99 -9.59 18.73 -1.70
C LEU A 99 -10.88 19.05 -2.46
N VAL A 100 -10.99 20.23 -3.07
CA VAL A 100 -12.12 20.56 -3.95
C VAL A 100 -12.10 19.67 -5.20
N GLN A 101 -10.94 19.56 -5.87
CA GLN A 101 -10.80 18.70 -7.05
C GLN A 101 -10.94 17.22 -6.70
N VAL A 102 -10.42 16.78 -5.54
CA VAL A 102 -10.62 15.42 -5.05
C VAL A 102 -12.10 15.12 -4.91
N LYS A 103 -12.85 16.00 -4.24
CA LYS A 103 -14.29 15.80 -4.04
C LYS A 103 -15.07 15.78 -5.36
N GLU A 104 -14.81 16.73 -6.25
CA GLU A 104 -15.45 16.80 -7.56
C GLU A 104 -15.21 15.52 -8.40
N HIS A 105 -13.99 14.97 -8.34
CA HIS A 105 -13.68 13.71 -9.02
C HIS A 105 -14.41 12.51 -8.40
N LEU A 106 -14.45 12.41 -7.07
CA LEU A 106 -15.19 11.35 -6.38
C LEU A 106 -16.69 11.41 -6.70
N GLU A 107 -17.29 12.61 -6.71
CA GLU A 107 -18.70 12.81 -7.07
C GLU A 107 -19.00 12.49 -8.54
N SER A 108 -18.01 12.60 -9.43
CA SER A 108 -18.13 12.22 -10.84
C SER A 108 -18.09 10.69 -11.01
N ASP A 109 -17.19 10.03 -10.29
CA ASP A 109 -16.86 8.63 -10.55
C ASP A 109 -17.71 7.65 -9.73
N LEU A 110 -18.23 8.09 -8.59
CA LEU A 110 -19.00 7.26 -7.68
C LEU A 110 -20.49 7.58 -7.75
N VAL A 111 -21.31 6.53 -7.75
CA VAL A 111 -22.77 6.65 -7.85
C VAL A 111 -23.43 6.97 -6.49
N ASN A 112 -22.73 6.80 -5.38
CA ASN A 112 -23.30 6.81 -4.04
C ASN A 112 -22.60 7.82 -3.11
N ASP A 113 -23.37 8.78 -2.59
CA ASP A 113 -22.92 9.83 -1.66
C ASP A 113 -22.21 9.29 -0.41
N ALA A 114 -22.61 8.12 0.09
CA ALA A 114 -21.96 7.51 1.25
C ALA A 114 -20.54 7.04 0.94
N ASP A 115 -20.32 6.52 -0.27
CA ASP A 115 -18.99 6.09 -0.72
C ASP A 115 -18.11 7.30 -1.06
N VAL A 116 -18.69 8.35 -1.65
CA VAL A 116 -18.03 9.66 -1.83
C VAL A 116 -17.56 10.21 -0.48
N THR A 117 -18.45 10.24 0.52
CA THR A 117 -18.14 10.75 1.86
C THR A 117 -17.02 9.94 2.51
N LEU A 118 -17.11 8.61 2.44
CA LEU A 118 -16.09 7.71 2.99
C LEU A 118 -14.71 7.97 2.38
N LEU A 119 -14.61 7.97 1.06
CA LEU A 119 -13.33 8.18 0.37
C LEU A 119 -12.81 9.60 0.58
N PHE A 120 -13.66 10.61 0.57
CA PHE A 120 -13.25 11.98 0.84
C PHE A 120 -12.67 12.16 2.24
N ASP A 121 -13.32 11.58 3.26
CA ASP A 121 -12.81 11.58 4.63
C ASP A 121 -11.48 10.82 4.75
N THR A 122 -11.32 9.73 3.99
CA THR A 122 -10.03 9.01 3.87
C THR A 122 -8.95 9.90 3.26
N TYR A 123 -9.20 10.60 2.15
CA TYR A 123 -8.24 11.53 1.55
C TYR A 123 -7.86 12.66 2.52
N LEU A 124 -8.83 13.20 3.29
CA LEU A 124 -8.56 14.20 4.33
C LEU A 124 -7.62 13.69 5.44
N LYS A 125 -7.79 12.42 5.84
CA LYS A 125 -6.92 11.76 6.81
C LYS A 125 -5.53 11.55 6.22
N CYS A 126 -5.45 11.05 4.99
CA CYS A 126 -4.21 10.70 4.32
C CYS A 126 -3.36 11.90 3.90
N ASP A 127 -3.98 13.04 3.58
CA ASP A 127 -3.27 14.32 3.37
C ASP A 127 -2.41 14.69 4.59
N LYS A 128 -3.02 14.63 5.78
CA LYS A 128 -2.34 14.94 7.06
C LYS A 128 -1.29 13.89 7.41
N HIS A 129 -1.62 12.61 7.23
CA HIS A 129 -0.72 11.50 7.52
C HIS A 129 0.54 11.55 6.66
N ALA A 130 0.39 11.73 5.34
CA ALA A 130 1.51 11.85 4.40
C ALA A 130 2.46 12.99 4.79
N LEU A 131 1.94 14.15 5.19
CA LEU A 131 2.75 15.26 5.69
C LEU A 131 3.53 14.92 6.96
N SER A 132 2.90 14.18 7.88
CA SER A 132 3.54 13.74 9.13
C SER A 132 4.69 12.75 8.89
N LEU A 133 4.65 12.01 7.78
CA LEU A 133 5.66 11.03 7.40
C LEU A 133 6.86 11.64 6.64
N LEU A 134 6.73 12.81 6.00
CA LEU A 134 7.84 13.47 5.30
C LEU A 134 9.16 13.60 6.10
N PRO A 135 9.16 13.87 7.42
CA PRO A 135 10.40 13.88 8.20
C PRO A 135 10.95 12.48 8.56
N HIS A 136 10.18 11.40 8.36
CA HIS A 136 10.59 10.02 8.69
C HIS A 136 11.86 9.60 7.94
N LYS A 137 12.67 8.74 8.56
CA LYS A 137 13.97 8.33 7.99
C LYS A 137 13.78 7.52 6.70
N GLY A 138 12.88 6.53 6.70
CA GLY A 138 12.55 5.74 5.52
C GLY A 138 12.05 6.60 4.36
N VAL A 139 11.12 7.53 4.63
CA VAL A 139 10.60 8.48 3.64
C VAL A 139 11.70 9.41 3.09
N LYS A 140 12.63 9.88 3.91
CA LYS A 140 13.77 10.67 3.43
C LYS A 140 14.69 9.89 2.50
N GLN A 141 14.86 8.58 2.74
CA GLN A 141 15.63 7.71 1.84
C GLN A 141 14.89 7.52 0.52
N LEU A 142 13.59 7.20 0.58
CA LEU A 142 12.72 7.10 -0.58
C LEU A 142 12.72 8.40 -1.41
N ALA A 143 12.57 9.56 -0.77
CA ALA A 143 12.58 10.87 -1.42
C ALA A 143 13.85 11.12 -2.25
N ARG A 144 15.02 10.63 -1.79
CA ARG A 144 16.28 10.75 -2.56
C ARG A 144 16.26 9.89 -3.82
N ARG A 145 15.63 8.71 -3.79
CA ARG A 145 15.45 7.86 -4.97
C ARG A 145 14.48 8.52 -5.96
N LEU A 146 13.31 8.94 -5.47
CA LEU A 146 12.28 9.61 -6.27
C LEU A 146 12.77 10.88 -6.96
N LEU A 147 13.60 11.68 -6.26
CA LEU A 147 14.15 12.91 -6.83
C LEU A 147 14.98 12.67 -8.11
N ARG A 148 15.60 11.49 -8.26
CA ARG A 148 16.35 11.14 -9.48
C ARG A 148 15.44 10.98 -10.70
N GLN A 149 14.17 10.63 -10.46
CA GLN A 149 13.12 10.53 -11.46
C GLN A 149 12.28 11.81 -11.58
N GLY A 150 12.58 12.84 -10.77
CA GLY A 150 11.81 14.08 -10.73
C GLY A 150 10.49 13.99 -9.94
N CYS A 151 10.26 12.89 -9.22
CA CYS A 151 9.07 12.68 -8.40
C CYS A 151 9.30 13.12 -6.94
N HIS A 152 8.21 13.38 -6.24
CA HIS A 152 8.13 13.75 -4.84
C HIS A 152 7.41 12.64 -4.06
N PRO A 153 7.78 12.35 -2.79
CA PRO A 153 7.15 11.27 -2.03
C PRO A 153 5.69 11.52 -1.67
N TYR A 154 5.30 12.78 -1.48
CA TYR A 154 3.98 13.14 -0.92
C TYR A 154 2.77 12.52 -1.66
N PRO A 155 2.63 12.62 -3.00
CA PRO A 155 1.49 12.00 -3.70
C PRO A 155 1.41 10.48 -3.51
N GLY A 156 2.56 9.79 -3.57
CA GLY A 156 2.63 8.36 -3.32
C GLY A 156 2.26 7.99 -1.88
N LEU A 157 2.73 8.76 -0.88
CA LEU A 157 2.32 8.56 0.52
C LEU A 157 0.82 8.73 0.73
N VAL A 158 0.20 9.69 0.04
CA VAL A 158 -1.26 9.87 0.11
C VAL A 158 -1.96 8.65 -0.48
N LEU A 159 -1.56 8.19 -1.67
CA LEU A 159 -2.21 7.07 -2.34
C LEU A 159 -2.03 5.75 -1.57
N GLU A 160 -0.82 5.47 -1.09
CA GLU A 160 -0.50 4.35 -0.20
C GLU A 160 -1.41 4.37 1.05
N CYS A 161 -1.55 5.52 1.71
CA CYS A 161 -2.45 5.66 2.85
C CYS A 161 -3.91 5.39 2.47
N VAL A 162 -4.39 5.90 1.32
CA VAL A 162 -5.76 5.67 0.86
C VAL A 162 -6.00 4.18 0.61
N ALA A 163 -5.06 3.50 -0.05
CA ALA A 163 -5.10 2.06 -0.28
C ALA A 163 -5.16 1.28 1.05
N ASN A 164 -4.26 1.60 1.99
CA ASN A 164 -4.21 0.98 3.32
C ASN A 164 -5.51 1.19 4.11
N GLU A 165 -6.04 2.41 4.11
CA GLU A 165 -7.32 2.72 4.77
C GLU A 165 -8.48 1.96 4.13
N MET A 166 -8.50 1.84 2.80
CA MET A 166 -9.52 1.04 2.11
C MET A 166 -9.37 -0.44 2.42
N ILE A 167 -8.16 -1.01 2.43
CA ILE A 167 -7.96 -2.41 2.83
C ILE A 167 -8.45 -2.64 4.27
N LEU A 168 -8.13 -1.74 5.21
CA LEU A 168 -8.49 -1.87 6.62
C LEU A 168 -9.98 -1.65 6.91
N HIS A 169 -10.61 -0.71 6.22
CA HIS A 169 -11.92 -0.18 6.58
C HIS A 169 -12.98 -0.35 5.49
N CYS A 170 -12.68 -1.03 4.38
CA CYS A 170 -13.64 -1.29 3.30
C CYS A 170 -14.95 -1.90 3.85
N PRO A 171 -16.12 -1.37 3.45
CA PRO A 171 -17.40 -1.97 3.79
C PRO A 171 -17.46 -3.45 3.39
N VAL A 172 -18.05 -4.29 4.26
CA VAL A 172 -18.07 -5.76 4.09
C VAL A 172 -18.58 -6.20 2.71
N LYS A 173 -19.55 -5.50 2.14
CA LYS A 173 -20.14 -5.83 0.83
C LYS A 173 -19.26 -5.46 -0.37
N ARG A 174 -18.26 -4.59 -0.17
CA ARG A 174 -17.34 -4.08 -1.20
C ARG A 174 -15.93 -4.68 -1.06
N PHE A 175 -15.68 -5.42 0.02
CA PHE A 175 -14.39 -6.03 0.28
C PHE A 175 -14.30 -7.40 -0.37
N HIS A 176 -13.22 -7.64 -1.09
CA HIS A 176 -12.96 -8.91 -1.76
C HIS A 176 -12.52 -9.96 -0.73
N GLN A 177 -13.29 -11.04 -0.61
CA GLN A 177 -13.02 -12.12 0.35
C GLN A 177 -12.03 -13.16 -0.20
N THR A 178 -10.94 -12.69 -0.81
CA THR A 178 -9.85 -13.56 -1.27
C THR A 178 -8.84 -13.78 -0.15
N ALA A 179 -8.12 -14.90 -0.19
CA ALA A 179 -7.08 -15.20 0.81
C ALA A 179 -6.00 -14.10 0.86
N GLN A 180 -5.60 -13.57 -0.31
CA GLN A 180 -4.67 -12.46 -0.43
C GLN A 180 -5.17 -11.22 0.31
N CYS A 181 -6.41 -10.78 0.04
CA CYS A 181 -6.96 -9.58 0.67
C CYS A 181 -7.12 -9.72 2.19
N GLU A 182 -7.48 -10.91 2.67
CA GLU A 182 -7.53 -11.19 4.10
C GLU A 182 -6.13 -11.16 4.74
N GLU A 183 -5.13 -11.72 4.08
CA GLU A 183 -3.74 -11.71 4.52
C GLU A 183 -3.19 -10.28 4.58
N THR A 184 -3.31 -9.50 3.51
CA THR A 184 -2.88 -8.10 3.46
C THR A 184 -3.56 -7.27 4.55
N ARG A 185 -4.88 -7.41 4.72
CA ARG A 185 -5.63 -6.75 5.81
C ARG A 185 -5.12 -7.14 7.20
N ASN A 186 -4.82 -8.42 7.41
CA ASN A 186 -4.31 -8.89 8.71
C ASN A 186 -2.91 -8.36 8.98
N HIS A 187 -2.04 -8.35 7.97
CA HIS A 187 -0.70 -7.76 8.06
C HIS A 187 -0.77 -6.26 8.42
N LEU A 188 -1.58 -5.48 7.70
CA LEU A 188 -1.78 -4.05 7.98
C LEU A 188 -2.31 -3.81 9.40
N LYS A 189 -3.26 -4.62 9.89
CA LYS A 189 -3.73 -4.52 11.28
C LYS A 189 -2.60 -4.71 12.28
N GLN A 190 -1.71 -5.67 12.05
CA GLN A 190 -0.57 -5.93 12.93
C GLN A 190 0.44 -4.77 12.87
N CYS A 191 0.73 -4.24 11.67
CA CYS A 191 1.59 -3.07 11.49
C CYS A 191 1.03 -1.84 12.22
N MET A 192 -0.24 -1.50 12.03
CA MET A 192 -0.89 -0.37 12.72
C MET A 192 -0.87 -0.53 14.24
N GLN A 193 -1.06 -1.75 14.73
CA GLN A 193 -0.94 -2.05 16.15
C GLN A 193 0.50 -1.85 16.64
N TYR A 194 1.50 -2.32 15.90
CA TYR A 194 2.91 -2.17 16.24
C TYR A 194 3.32 -0.70 16.32
N LEU A 195 2.99 0.11 15.29
CA LEU A 195 3.32 1.53 15.25
C LEU A 195 2.70 2.31 16.41
N LYS A 196 1.46 2.00 16.79
CA LYS A 196 0.76 2.62 17.92
C LYS A 196 1.43 2.39 19.28
N TYR A 197 2.06 1.23 19.48
CA TYR A 197 2.68 0.87 20.76
C TYR A 197 4.20 1.12 20.80
N LYS A 198 4.79 1.47 19.66
CA LYS A 198 6.20 1.85 19.55
C LYS A 198 6.43 3.36 19.70
N SER A 199 5.45 4.18 19.28
CA SER A 199 5.42 5.64 19.46
C SER A 199 5.25 6.03 20.93
#